data_AF-A0A2D4F554-F1
#
_entry.id   AF-A0A2D4F554-F1
#
_cell.length_a   1.000
_cell.length_b   1.000
_cell.length_c   1.000
_cell.angle_alpha   90.00
_cell.angle_beta   90.00
_cell.angle_gamma   90.00
#
_symmetry.space_group_name_H-M   'P 1'
#
loop_
_entity.id
_entity.type
_entity.pdbx_description
1 polymer ?
#
loop_
_entity_poly.entity_id
_entity_poly.type
_entity_poly.pdbx_seq_one_letter_code
_entity_poly.pdbx_strand_id
1 'polypeptide(L)'
;ELPPGLNPEVHTPAAHQMSKGPEGGETGLSKTAKRNLKRKEKRKQQQEKGDRDADDLIQSLEKTTLSATPSSCGDGKLAVSDANPRAPAGSRDVSSASATATLEKNKKIKNLKKKLRQVEDLQARIDSGEIKQPTKEQLEKLARLKALEEELEDLELDL
;
A
#
# COMPACT_ATOMS: atom_id res chain seq x y z
N GLU A 1 -25.94 7.17 48.98
CA GLU A 1 -25.03 6.03 48.76
C GLU A 1 -24.22 6.35 47.52
N LEU A 2 -22.90 6.55 47.66
CA LEU A 2 -21.98 6.88 46.56
C LEU A 2 -21.30 5.59 46.06
N PRO A 3 -20.94 5.50 44.76
CA PRO A 3 -20.31 4.31 44.21
C PRO A 3 -18.98 4.02 44.93
N PRO A 4 -18.69 2.74 45.24
CA PRO A 4 -17.44 2.35 45.88
C PRO A 4 -16.27 2.71 44.97
N GLY A 5 -15.40 3.61 45.44
CA GLY A 5 -14.23 4.08 44.69
C GLY A 5 -13.88 5.56 44.85
N LEU A 6 -14.75 6.38 45.47
CA LEU A 6 -14.48 7.79 45.74
C LEU A 6 -14.32 8.02 47.26
N ASN A 7 -13.11 7.78 47.78
CA ASN A 7 -12.74 8.23 49.12
C ASN A 7 -12.53 9.75 49.10
N PRO A 8 -13.21 10.55 49.95
CA PRO A 8 -13.10 11.99 49.97
C PRO A 8 -12.25 12.47 51.15
N GLU A 9 -11.00 12.03 51.29
CA GLU A 9 -10.03 12.69 52.18
C GLU A 9 -8.62 12.47 51.61
N VAL A 10 -7.93 13.55 51.27
CA VAL A 10 -6.57 13.91 51.72
C VAL A 10 -6.06 15.02 50.80
N HIS A 11 -6.13 16.23 51.36
CA HIS A 11 -5.36 17.39 50.91
C HIS A 11 -3.84 17.14 51.08
N THR A 12 -3.04 17.81 50.25
CA THR A 12 -1.63 18.25 50.43
C THR A 12 -0.49 17.48 49.71
N PRO A 13 0.54 18.22 49.21
CA PRO A 13 1.68 17.68 48.45
C PRO A 13 2.88 17.35 49.36
N ALA A 14 3.55 16.22 49.15
CA ALA A 14 4.85 15.96 49.79
C ALA A 14 5.72 14.99 48.97
N ALA A 15 6.94 15.44 48.70
CA ALA A 15 8.08 14.74 48.11
C ALA A 15 8.48 13.48 48.89
N HIS A 16 9.08 12.48 48.22
CA HIS A 16 10.09 11.49 48.68
C HIS A 16 10.63 10.76 47.42
N GLN A 17 11.79 11.12 46.86
CA GLN A 17 13.15 10.57 47.07
C GLN A 17 13.42 9.08 46.68
N MET A 18 14.30 8.96 45.67
CA MET A 18 15.50 8.08 45.53
C MET A 18 15.39 6.56 45.33
N SER A 19 15.97 6.08 44.21
CA SER A 19 16.91 4.94 44.19
C SER A 19 17.82 4.97 42.95
N LYS A 20 19.15 4.94 43.19
CA LYS A 20 20.26 4.92 42.21
C LYS A 20 20.39 3.57 41.48
N GLY A 21 20.86 3.59 40.23
CA GLY A 21 21.36 2.44 39.45
C GLY A 21 22.13 2.93 38.21
N PRO A 22 23.17 2.22 37.73
CA PRO A 22 24.43 2.82 37.28
C PRO A 22 24.42 3.38 35.85
N GLU A 23 25.24 4.42 35.66
CA GLU A 23 25.71 4.95 34.39
C GLU A 23 26.45 3.85 33.59
N GLY A 24 25.73 3.24 32.65
CA GLY A 24 26.29 2.42 31.58
C GLY A 24 25.86 3.03 30.26
N GLY A 25 26.63 4.02 29.79
CA GLY A 25 26.40 4.64 28.50
C GLY A 25 26.46 3.58 27.42
N GLU A 26 25.34 3.34 26.75
CA GLU A 26 25.27 2.86 25.37
C GLU A 26 23.80 2.89 24.89
N THR A 27 23.44 4.04 24.32
CA THR A 27 22.20 4.31 23.56
C THR A 27 20.91 4.20 24.39
N GLY A 28 20.37 5.37 24.76
CA GLY A 28 19.12 5.59 25.49
C GLY A 28 17.86 5.17 24.72
N LEU A 29 17.83 3.95 24.22
CA LEU A 29 16.69 3.37 23.53
C LEU A 29 16.13 2.25 24.40
N SER A 30 14.89 2.43 24.88
CA SER A 30 14.15 1.43 25.64
C SER A 30 14.17 0.07 24.94
N LYS A 31 14.01 -1.03 25.67
CA LYS A 31 14.00 -2.41 25.11
C LYS A 31 13.08 -2.54 23.87
N THR A 32 11.98 -1.79 23.84
CA THR A 32 11.05 -1.67 22.70
C THR A 32 11.65 -0.98 21.48
N ALA A 33 12.44 0.08 21.66
CA ALA A 33 13.11 0.80 20.59
C ALA A 33 14.21 -0.06 19.94
N LYS A 34 14.98 -0.83 20.73
CA LYS A 34 15.95 -1.81 20.20
C LYS A 34 15.28 -2.88 19.33
N ARG A 35 14.13 -3.41 19.76
CA ARG A 35 13.34 -4.37 18.96
C ARG A 35 12.80 -3.77 17.66
N ASN A 36 12.37 -2.50 17.68
CA ASN A 36 11.87 -1.82 16.49
C ASN A 36 12.97 -1.55 15.46
N LEU A 37 14.18 -1.17 15.93
CA LEU A 37 15.33 -0.95 15.05
C LEU A 37 15.68 -2.24 14.27
N LYS A 38 15.72 -3.38 14.97
CA LYS A 38 16.00 -4.69 14.36
C LYS A 38 14.95 -5.10 13.32
N ARG A 39 13.68 -4.72 13.53
CA ARG A 39 12.59 -4.94 12.56
C ARG A 39 12.73 -4.03 11.33
N LYS A 40 13.15 -2.77 11.54
CA LYS A 40 13.39 -1.80 10.45
C LYS A 40 14.58 -2.22 9.58
N GLU A 41 15.63 -2.75 10.18
CA GLU A 41 16.81 -3.27 9.50
C GLU A 41 16.50 -4.50 8.62
N LYS A 42 15.74 -5.48 9.13
CA LYS A 42 15.30 -6.65 8.34
C LYS A 42 14.38 -6.27 7.16
N ARG A 43 13.64 -5.16 7.28
CA ARG A 43 12.82 -4.62 6.18
C ARG A 43 13.68 -3.90 5.14
N LYS A 44 14.74 -3.20 5.55
CA LYS A 44 15.67 -2.52 4.64
C LYS A 44 16.42 -3.51 3.73
N GLN A 45 16.84 -4.67 4.25
CA GLN A 45 17.48 -5.71 3.42
C GLN A 45 16.54 -6.30 2.34
N GLN A 46 15.24 -6.40 2.62
CA GLN A 46 14.27 -6.82 1.61
C GLN A 46 13.98 -5.71 0.59
N GLN A 47 14.02 -4.44 1.02
CA GLN A 47 13.86 -3.31 0.13
C GLN A 47 15.05 -3.20 -0.83
N GLU A 48 16.29 -3.41 -0.37
CA GLU A 48 17.48 -3.36 -1.24
C GLU A 48 17.49 -4.49 -2.29
N LYS A 49 16.90 -5.64 -1.98
CA LYS A 49 16.69 -6.71 -2.98
C LYS A 49 15.66 -6.30 -4.04
N GLY A 50 14.53 -5.71 -3.61
CA GLY A 50 13.49 -5.23 -4.52
C GLY A 50 13.92 -4.01 -5.36
N ASP A 51 14.86 -3.20 -4.86
CA ASP A 51 15.44 -2.05 -5.57
C ASP A 51 16.32 -2.52 -6.73
N ARG A 52 17.18 -3.52 -6.50
CA ARG A 52 17.95 -4.18 -7.57
C ARG A 52 17.06 -4.86 -8.62
N ASP A 53 16.03 -5.56 -8.17
CA ASP A 53 15.06 -6.21 -9.05
C ASP A 53 14.32 -5.16 -9.92
N ALA A 54 14.10 -3.93 -9.42
CA ALA A 54 13.52 -2.82 -10.17
C ALA A 54 14.51 -2.17 -11.16
N ASP A 55 15.77 -1.96 -10.76
CA ASP A 55 16.84 -1.45 -11.62
C ASP A 55 17.12 -2.38 -12.81
N ASP A 56 17.10 -3.70 -12.60
CA ASP A 56 17.26 -4.69 -13.67
C ASP A 56 16.08 -4.64 -14.66
N LEU A 57 14.86 -4.39 -14.17
CA LEU A 57 13.67 -4.20 -15.02
C LEU A 57 13.78 -2.94 -15.87
N ILE A 58 14.25 -1.83 -15.28
CA ILE A 58 14.47 -0.56 -15.98
C ILE A 58 15.52 -0.73 -17.08
N GLN A 59 16.66 -1.38 -16.78
CA GLN A 59 17.70 -1.66 -17.78
C GLN A 59 17.20 -2.56 -18.92
N SER A 60 16.33 -3.54 -18.62
CA SER A 60 15.71 -4.40 -19.64
C SER A 60 14.77 -3.61 -20.56
N LEU A 61 14.01 -2.67 -19.99
CA LEU A 61 13.14 -1.76 -20.76
C LEU A 61 13.95 -0.81 -21.65
N GLU A 62 15.05 -0.26 -21.14
CA GLU A 62 15.92 0.63 -21.91
C GLU A 62 16.60 -0.10 -23.08
N LYS A 63 17.07 -1.35 -22.84
CA LYS A 63 17.68 -2.19 -23.89
C LYS A 63 16.71 -2.58 -24.99
N THR A 64 15.45 -2.82 -24.66
CA THR A 64 14.41 -3.14 -25.66
C THR A 64 13.97 -1.91 -26.44
N THR A 65 13.98 -0.73 -25.81
CA THR A 65 13.60 0.54 -26.45
C THR A 65 14.66 1.06 -27.44
N LEU A 66 15.95 0.83 -27.17
CA LEU A 66 17.03 1.26 -28.08
C LEU A 66 17.25 0.33 -29.29
N SER A 67 16.66 -0.87 -29.29
CA SER A 67 16.67 -1.80 -30.44
C SER A 67 15.47 -1.62 -31.39
N ALA A 68 14.71 -0.53 -31.25
CA ALA A 68 13.63 -0.17 -32.17
C ALA A 68 14.09 0.93 -33.14
N THR A 69 14.90 0.57 -34.13
CA THR A 69 15.02 1.38 -35.35
C THR A 69 13.85 1.05 -36.29
N PRO A 70 13.19 2.05 -36.91
CA PRO A 70 12.08 1.81 -37.81
C PRO A 70 12.60 1.68 -39.24
N SER A 71 12.70 0.46 -39.77
CA SER A 71 12.68 0.20 -41.22
C SER A 71 12.64 -1.30 -41.54
N SER A 72 11.76 -1.62 -42.48
CA SER A 72 11.86 -2.70 -43.46
C SER A 72 10.89 -3.89 -43.32
N CYS A 73 10.24 -4.12 -44.46
CA CYS A 73 9.31 -5.15 -44.90
C CYS A 73 9.65 -6.60 -44.52
N GLY A 74 8.64 -7.47 -44.49
CA GLY A 74 8.85 -8.91 -44.63
C GLY A 74 7.66 -9.80 -44.26
N ASP A 75 6.92 -10.20 -45.27
CA ASP A 75 6.04 -11.38 -45.29
C ASP A 75 6.87 -12.67 -45.08
N GLY A 76 6.32 -13.70 -44.42
CA GLY A 76 6.75 -15.08 -44.63
C GLY A 76 7.32 -15.89 -43.44
N LYS A 77 6.51 -16.89 -43.04
CA LYS A 77 6.86 -18.33 -43.03
C LYS A 77 7.79 -18.92 -41.93
N LEU A 78 7.13 -19.65 -41.03
CA LEU A 78 7.45 -20.99 -40.47
C LEU A 78 8.93 -21.48 -40.48
N ALA A 79 9.49 -21.73 -39.29
CA ALA A 79 10.35 -22.89 -39.06
C ALA A 79 10.31 -23.36 -37.59
N VAL A 80 9.99 -24.64 -37.43
CA VAL A 80 9.93 -25.49 -36.24
C VAL A 80 11.27 -25.65 -35.51
N SER A 81 11.20 -25.94 -34.21
CA SER A 81 12.10 -26.93 -33.59
C SER A 81 11.38 -27.68 -32.48
N ASP A 82 11.46 -28.99 -32.64
CA ASP A 82 10.81 -30.10 -31.96
C ASP A 82 11.34 -30.29 -30.51
N ALA A 83 10.42 -30.40 -29.56
CA ALA A 83 10.56 -31.25 -28.38
C ALA A 83 9.19 -31.41 -27.71
N ASN A 84 8.61 -32.61 -27.84
CA ASN A 84 7.47 -33.07 -27.04
C ASN A 84 7.90 -34.34 -26.29
N PRO A 85 7.43 -34.55 -25.05
CA PRO A 85 6.33 -35.51 -24.94
C PRO A 85 5.24 -35.10 -23.93
N ARG A 86 4.06 -34.87 -24.49
CA ARG A 86 2.71 -35.26 -24.07
C ARG A 86 2.28 -34.97 -22.63
N ALA A 87 1.46 -33.92 -22.50
CA ALA A 87 0.17 -34.00 -21.80
C ALA A 87 -0.92 -33.36 -22.68
N PRO A 88 -2.08 -34.01 -22.90
CA PRO A 88 -3.19 -33.46 -23.66
C PRO A 88 -4.14 -32.67 -22.75
N ALA A 89 -4.93 -31.79 -23.38
CA ALA A 89 -6.06 -31.04 -22.83
C ALA A 89 -5.73 -29.72 -22.15
N GLY A 90 -6.20 -28.62 -22.75
CA GLY A 90 -6.22 -27.34 -22.08
C GLY A 90 -6.39 -26.11 -22.94
N SER A 91 -7.14 -26.16 -24.05
CA SER A 91 -7.76 -24.96 -24.63
C SER A 91 -8.83 -24.44 -23.66
N ARG A 92 -8.41 -23.96 -22.48
CA ARG A 92 -9.24 -23.40 -21.41
C ARG A 92 -8.42 -22.42 -20.56
N ASP A 93 -7.79 -21.41 -21.16
CA ASP A 93 -7.12 -20.38 -20.32
C ASP A 93 -7.58 -18.94 -20.58
N VAL A 94 -8.27 -18.64 -21.68
CA VAL A 94 -8.89 -17.32 -21.85
C VAL A 94 -10.02 -17.07 -20.83
N SER A 95 -10.76 -18.11 -20.45
CA SER A 95 -11.85 -18.00 -19.46
C SER A 95 -11.35 -17.94 -18.01
N SER A 96 -10.19 -18.53 -17.71
CA SER A 96 -9.60 -18.49 -16.36
C SER A 96 -8.96 -17.13 -16.08
N ALA A 97 -8.19 -16.61 -17.05
CA ALA A 97 -7.60 -15.26 -16.97
C ALA A 97 -8.66 -14.14 -16.95
N SER A 98 -9.75 -14.30 -17.69
CA SER A 98 -10.88 -13.36 -17.65
C SER A 98 -11.64 -13.40 -16.32
N ALA A 99 -11.80 -14.59 -15.71
CA ALA A 99 -12.42 -14.75 -14.39
C ALA A 99 -11.55 -14.16 -13.25
N THR A 100 -10.22 -14.29 -13.33
CA THR A 100 -9.32 -13.65 -12.36
C THR A 100 -9.29 -12.14 -12.55
N ALA A 101 -9.25 -11.63 -13.79
CA ALA A 101 -9.32 -10.21 -14.09
C ALA A 101 -10.62 -9.57 -13.59
N THR A 102 -11.77 -10.21 -13.82
CA THR A 102 -13.07 -9.73 -13.28
C THR A 102 -13.11 -9.77 -11.75
N LEU A 103 -12.50 -10.75 -11.08
CA LEU A 103 -12.37 -10.78 -9.63
C LEU A 103 -11.50 -9.61 -9.11
N GLU A 104 -10.40 -9.31 -9.79
CA GLU A 104 -9.52 -8.19 -9.44
C GLU A 104 -10.19 -6.84 -9.67
N LYS A 105 -10.91 -6.65 -10.79
CA LYS A 105 -11.76 -5.48 -11.04
C LYS A 105 -12.81 -5.31 -9.95
N ASN A 106 -13.52 -6.37 -9.59
CA ASN A 106 -14.52 -6.36 -8.51
C ASN A 106 -13.91 -5.94 -7.15
N LYS A 107 -12.70 -6.41 -6.83
CA LYS A 107 -11.97 -5.95 -5.64
C LYS A 107 -11.62 -4.47 -5.74
N LYS A 108 -11.19 -4.00 -6.90
CA LYS A 108 -10.82 -2.61 -7.16
C LYS A 108 -12.03 -1.68 -7.03
N ILE A 109 -13.17 -2.02 -7.65
CA ILE A 109 -14.45 -1.32 -7.50
C ILE A 109 -14.85 -1.20 -6.02
N LYS A 110 -14.81 -2.32 -5.27
CA LYS A 110 -15.12 -2.31 -3.83
C LYS A 110 -14.18 -1.40 -3.03
N ASN A 111 -12.90 -1.32 -3.41
CA ASN A 111 -11.94 -0.44 -2.76
C ASN A 111 -12.16 1.04 -3.12
N LEU A 112 -12.45 1.36 -4.38
CA LEU A 112 -12.78 2.71 -4.82
C LEU A 112 -14.06 3.22 -4.16
N LYS A 113 -15.11 2.39 -4.09
CA LYS A 113 -16.35 2.69 -3.33
C LYS A 113 -16.08 3.03 -1.86
N LYS A 114 -15.14 2.32 -1.22
CA LYS A 114 -14.74 2.62 0.17
C LYS A 114 -13.99 3.94 0.28
N LYS A 115 -13.10 4.23 -0.66
CA LYS A 115 -12.38 5.51 -0.70
C LYS A 115 -13.36 6.66 -0.91
N LEU A 116 -14.32 6.52 -1.83
CA LEU A 116 -15.36 7.53 -2.07
C LEU A 116 -16.13 7.86 -0.79
N ARG A 117 -16.67 6.85 -0.10
CA ARG A 117 -17.33 7.07 1.20
C ARG A 117 -16.44 7.77 2.22
N GLN A 118 -15.16 7.40 2.33
CA GLN A 118 -14.25 8.06 3.27
C GLN A 118 -14.02 9.53 2.91
N VAL A 119 -13.94 9.85 1.62
CA VAL A 119 -13.76 11.21 1.14
C VAL A 119 -15.06 12.02 1.34
N GLU A 120 -16.24 11.43 1.10
CA GLU A 120 -17.55 12.02 1.40
C GLU A 120 -17.72 12.29 2.91
N ASP A 121 -17.35 11.33 3.77
CA ASP A 121 -17.37 11.50 5.23
C ASP A 121 -16.41 12.62 5.66
N LEU A 122 -15.22 12.70 5.05
CA LEU A 122 -14.29 13.81 5.29
C LEU A 122 -14.89 15.15 4.86
N GLN A 123 -15.54 15.21 3.69
CA GLN A 123 -16.25 16.39 3.22
C GLN A 123 -17.35 16.80 4.19
N ALA A 124 -18.20 15.86 4.61
CA ALA A 124 -19.28 16.09 5.56
C ALA A 124 -18.78 16.61 6.91
N ARG A 125 -17.63 16.13 7.40
CA ARG A 125 -17.00 16.61 8.65
C ARG A 125 -16.37 17.99 8.52
N ILE A 126 -15.93 18.37 7.32
CA ILE A 126 -15.47 19.73 7.02
C ILE A 126 -16.68 20.66 6.94
N ASP A 127 -17.74 20.25 6.23
CA ASP A 127 -18.97 21.03 6.06
C ASP A 127 -19.75 21.20 7.35
N SER A 128 -19.75 20.19 8.23
CA SER A 128 -20.33 20.28 9.57
C SER A 128 -19.52 21.18 10.52
N GLY A 129 -18.32 21.59 10.11
CA GLY A 129 -17.42 22.40 10.92
C GLY A 129 -16.73 21.63 12.06
N GLU A 130 -16.85 20.29 12.08
CA GLU A 130 -16.07 19.45 13.01
C GLU A 130 -14.57 19.58 12.73
N ILE A 131 -14.20 19.65 11.44
CA ILE A 131 -12.84 19.93 10.99
C ILE A 131 -12.75 21.41 10.57
N LYS A 132 -12.38 22.28 11.52
CA LYS A 132 -12.27 23.73 11.30
C LYS A 132 -11.12 24.16 10.38
N GLN A 133 -10.04 23.39 10.33
CA GLN A 133 -8.90 23.62 9.44
C GLN A 133 -8.55 22.33 8.69
N PRO A 134 -9.10 22.11 7.49
CA PRO A 134 -8.74 20.95 6.69
C PRO A 134 -7.24 20.99 6.34
N THR A 135 -6.56 19.87 6.54
CA THR A 135 -5.13 19.75 6.21
C THR A 135 -4.96 19.71 4.69
N LYS A 136 -3.77 20.08 4.19
CA LYS A 136 -3.46 20.03 2.75
C LYS A 136 -3.72 18.64 2.15
N GLU A 137 -3.38 17.59 2.89
CA GLU A 137 -3.64 16.20 2.48
C GLU A 137 -5.15 15.88 2.39
N GLN A 138 -5.99 16.45 3.27
CA GLN A 138 -7.44 16.27 3.20
C GLN A 138 -8.01 16.99 1.98
N LEU A 139 -7.55 18.21 1.68
CA LEU A 139 -7.95 18.92 0.46
C LEU A 139 -7.53 18.18 -0.80
N GLU A 140 -6.34 17.57 -0.83
CA GLU A 140 -5.92 16.72 -1.94
C GLU A 140 -6.80 15.47 -2.09
N LYS A 141 -7.24 14.86 -0.98
CA LYS A 141 -8.18 13.73 -1.01
C LYS A 141 -9.53 14.14 -1.61
N LEU A 142 -10.04 15.31 -1.23
CA LEU A 142 -11.26 15.88 -1.81
C LEU A 142 -11.09 16.23 -3.30
N ALA A 143 -9.95 16.81 -3.69
CA ALA A 143 -9.65 17.14 -5.08
C ALA A 143 -9.55 15.88 -5.96
N ARG A 144 -9.07 14.76 -5.40
CA ARG A 144 -9.02 13.45 -6.08
C ARG A 144 -10.37 12.72 -6.10
N LEU A 145 -11.42 13.23 -5.47
CA LEU A 145 -12.74 12.60 -5.45
C LEU A 145 -13.23 12.29 -6.87
N LYS A 146 -13.23 13.30 -7.75
CA LYS A 146 -13.67 13.15 -9.15
C LYS A 146 -12.87 12.08 -9.91
N ALA A 147 -11.56 12.01 -9.70
CA ALA A 147 -10.72 11.00 -10.33
C ALA A 147 -11.03 9.58 -9.81
N LEU A 148 -11.43 9.44 -8.55
CA LEU A 148 -11.86 8.15 -7.98
C LEU A 148 -13.24 7.73 -8.50
N GLU A 149 -14.14 8.67 -8.79
CA GLU A 149 -15.43 8.40 -9.44
C GLU A 149 -15.25 7.95 -10.88
N GLU A 150 -14.44 8.68 -11.67
CA GLU A 150 -14.14 8.34 -13.06
C GLU A 150 -13.48 6.96 -13.17
N GLU A 151 -12.47 6.66 -12.35
CA GLU A 151 -11.83 5.33 -12.34
C GLU A 151 -12.81 4.22 -11.93
N LEU A 152 -13.79 4.52 -11.07
CA LEU A 152 -14.83 3.57 -10.68
C LEU A 152 -15.80 3.32 -11.84
N GLU A 153 -16.27 4.38 -12.50
CA GLU A 153 -17.17 4.31 -13.64
C GLU A 153 -16.54 3.51 -14.79
N ASP A 154 -15.28 3.78 -15.13
CA ASP A 154 -14.53 3.02 -16.12
C ASP A 154 -14.48 1.52 -15.80
N LEU A 155 -14.22 1.18 -14.53
CA LEU A 155 -14.16 -0.21 -14.09
C LEU A 155 -15.54 -0.89 -14.05
N GLU A 156 -16.62 -0.15 -13.88
CA GLU A 156 -18.00 -0.66 -13.94
C GLU A 156 -18.49 -0.84 -15.38
N LEU A 157 -18.05 0.02 -16.31
CA LEU A 157 -18.35 -0.07 -17.75
C LEU A 157 -17.62 -1.23 -18.43
N ASP A 158 -16.43 -1.56 -17.94
CA ASP A 158 -15.56 -2.64 -18.44
C ASP A 158 -15.81 -4.00 -17.75
N LEU A 159 -16.96 -4.15 -17.07
CA LEU A 159 -17.42 -5.34 -16.36
C LEU A 159 -18.58 -6.04 -17.09
#